data_AF-A0A8J5ZYM0-F1
#
_entry.id   AF-A0A8J5ZYM0-F1
#
_cell.length_a   1.000
_cell.length_b   1.000
_cell.length_c   1.000
_cell.angle_alpha   90.00
_cell.angle_beta   90.00
_cell.angle_gamma   90.00
#
_symmetry.space_group_name_H-M   'P 1'
#
loop_
_entity.id
_entity.type
_entity.pdbx_description
1 polymer ?
#
loop_
_entity_poly.entity_id
_entity_poly.type
_entity_poly.pdbx_seq_one_letter_code
_entity_poly.pdbx_strand_id
1 'polypeptide(L)'
;MVVTGSACGGGGGDRAPSRRRGGGLAPAGAAALLAGASCLVFGRSLQGEFVHDDVWAIVNNPDVRPGAPLRGGVFSNDFWGKGMAERASHKSYRPLCVLTFQLNILLTGMDPFYFHAANVILHCLVTLVLMYTCDKTVFRNRGLAFVTALLFAVHPVHTEAVAGIVGRADVLACLLFLLAFLSYNRSVAPGGVGERFPPTASPFFLLLSLFLGTCAMLVKETGVTVFGVCLLCDLFSLSHAQEESLGSHPEMWDLGTVSDTSQLQFALRSNP
;
A
#
# COMPACT_ATOMS: atom_id res chain seq x y z
N MET A 1 -2.36 30.36 55.88
CA MET A 1 -2.06 29.85 57.23
C MET A 1 -2.56 28.41 57.27
N VAL A 2 -1.76 27.47 56.80
CA VAL A 2 -0.81 26.65 57.60
C VAL A 2 -1.55 25.79 58.63
N VAL A 3 -1.67 24.50 58.34
CA VAL A 3 -1.46 23.44 59.32
C VAL A 3 -0.59 22.38 58.65
N THR A 4 0.57 22.13 59.26
CA THR A 4 1.61 21.18 58.87
C THR A 4 1.63 19.98 59.81
N GLY A 5 2.02 18.81 59.29
CA GLY A 5 2.50 17.62 60.02
C GLY A 5 2.44 16.40 59.09
N SER A 6 3.54 15.94 58.45
CA SER A 6 4.64 15.08 58.99
C SER A 6 4.12 13.66 59.33
N ALA A 7 4.64 12.50 58.88
CA ALA A 7 5.92 12.11 58.29
C ALA A 7 5.84 10.71 57.61
N CYS A 8 6.94 10.32 56.93
CA CYS A 8 7.42 8.96 56.59
C CYS A 8 6.61 8.14 55.57
N GLY A 9 7.17 7.46 54.57
CA GLY A 9 8.54 7.06 54.24
C GLY A 9 8.42 5.76 53.43
N GLY A 10 8.98 5.70 52.22
CA GLY A 10 8.85 4.52 51.36
C GLY A 10 9.36 4.77 49.94
N GLY A 11 10.66 4.99 49.81
CA GLY A 11 11.33 5.11 48.52
C GLY A 11 11.42 3.76 47.81
N GLY A 12 10.54 3.53 46.84
CA GLY A 12 10.65 2.51 45.81
C GLY A 12 10.76 3.19 44.46
N GLY A 13 11.94 3.72 44.16
CA GLY A 13 12.22 4.33 42.85
C GLY A 13 12.42 3.26 41.79
N ASP A 14 11.32 2.71 41.28
CA ASP A 14 11.31 1.96 40.03
C ASP A 14 11.69 2.92 38.90
N ARG A 15 13.00 2.99 38.62
CA ARG A 15 13.52 3.63 37.42
C ARG A 15 13.03 2.82 36.23
N ALA A 16 11.91 3.24 35.67
CA ALA A 16 11.44 2.81 34.36
C ALA A 16 12.63 2.81 33.38
N PRO A 17 12.81 1.77 32.55
CA PRO A 17 13.89 1.75 31.58
C PRO A 17 13.70 2.92 30.63
N SER A 18 14.62 3.89 30.69
CA SER A 18 14.70 5.01 29.78
C SER A 18 14.83 4.44 28.37
N ARG A 19 13.71 4.41 27.63
CA ARG A 19 13.65 4.01 26.23
C ARG A 19 14.60 4.93 25.48
N ARG A 20 15.79 4.43 25.14
CA ARG A 20 16.79 5.15 24.34
C ARG A 20 16.04 5.67 23.11
N ARG A 21 15.83 6.98 23.02
CA ARG A 21 15.42 7.65 21.78
C ARG A 21 16.59 7.47 20.83
N GLY A 22 16.60 6.36 20.08
CA GLY A 22 17.51 6.19 18.96
C GLY A 22 17.38 7.42 18.07
N GLY A 23 18.52 8.02 17.70
CA GLY A 23 18.62 9.20 16.85
C GLY A 23 18.16 8.92 15.42
N GLY A 24 16.89 8.54 15.26
CA GLY A 24 16.25 8.40 13.98
C GLY A 24 16.05 9.76 13.35
N LEU A 25 16.31 9.85 12.05
CA LEU A 25 16.09 11.05 11.26
C LEU A 25 14.62 11.51 11.43
N ALA A 26 14.42 12.81 11.61
CA ALA A 26 13.07 13.38 11.70
C ALA A 26 12.27 13.01 10.44
N PRO A 27 10.95 12.74 10.54
CA PRO A 27 10.13 12.28 9.42
C PRO A 27 10.19 13.23 8.22
N ALA A 28 10.24 14.54 8.46
CA ALA A 28 10.43 15.54 7.41
C ALA A 28 11.82 15.44 6.74
N GLY A 29 12.87 15.19 7.52
CA GLY A 29 14.22 14.98 7.00
C GLY A 29 14.32 13.72 6.14
N ALA A 30 13.71 12.62 6.58
CA ALA A 30 13.67 11.38 5.81
C ALA A 30 12.92 11.56 4.48
N ALA A 31 11.77 12.22 4.50
CA ALA A 31 11.01 12.52 3.30
C ALA A 31 11.80 13.41 2.32
N ALA A 32 12.47 14.45 2.82
CA ALA A 32 13.29 15.33 2.00
C ALA A 32 14.48 14.59 1.36
N LEU A 33 15.15 13.69 2.10
CA LEU A 33 16.22 12.88 1.55
C LEU A 33 15.73 11.93 0.45
N LEU A 34 14.58 11.27 0.66
CA LEU A 34 14.01 10.36 -0.34
C LEU A 34 13.61 11.10 -1.61
N ALA A 35 12.89 12.22 -1.48
CA ALA A 35 12.52 13.05 -2.62
C ALA A 35 13.77 13.61 -3.33
N GLY A 36 14.77 14.06 -2.58
CA GLY A 36 16.05 14.52 -3.11
C GLY A 36 16.80 13.42 -3.88
N ALA A 37 16.83 12.19 -3.36
CA ALA A 37 17.44 11.04 -4.03
C ALA A 37 16.72 10.69 -5.34
N SER A 38 15.38 10.62 -5.34
CA SER A 38 14.58 10.40 -6.54
C SER A 38 14.84 11.48 -7.60
N CYS A 39 14.82 12.76 -7.21
CA CYS A 39 15.11 13.87 -8.12
C CYS A 39 16.55 13.86 -8.64
N LEU A 40 17.53 13.44 -7.83
CA LEU A 40 18.93 13.34 -8.26
C LEU A 40 19.12 12.25 -9.32
N VAL A 41 18.54 11.07 -9.09
CA VAL A 41 18.68 9.91 -10.00
C VAL A 41 17.94 10.14 -11.31
N PHE A 42 16.70 10.63 -11.26
CA PHE A 42 15.87 10.80 -12.44
C PHE A 42 15.87 12.23 -13.01
N GLY A 43 16.51 13.20 -12.38
CA GLY A 43 16.49 14.60 -12.83
C GLY A 43 17.09 14.80 -14.23
N ARG A 44 18.00 13.92 -14.66
CA ARG A 44 18.52 13.91 -16.04
C ARG A 44 17.44 13.61 -17.08
N SER A 45 16.39 12.86 -16.75
CA SER A 45 15.31 12.56 -17.69
C SER A 45 14.47 13.78 -18.05
N LEU A 46 14.52 14.85 -17.25
CA LEU A 46 13.80 16.10 -17.54
C LEU A 46 14.25 16.76 -18.85
N GLN A 47 15.47 16.48 -19.31
CA GLN A 47 16.03 16.98 -20.56
C GLN A 47 15.77 16.04 -21.74
N GLY A 48 14.96 14.98 -21.53
CA GLY A 48 14.57 14.04 -22.57
C GLY A 48 13.56 14.63 -23.54
N GLU A 49 13.51 14.06 -24.75
CA GLU A 49 12.49 14.34 -25.76
C GLU A 49 11.45 13.20 -25.79
N PHE A 50 10.36 13.40 -26.55
CA PHE A 50 9.43 12.30 -26.84
C PHE A 50 10.14 11.23 -27.67
N VAL A 51 10.38 10.07 -27.08
CA VAL A 51 11.08 8.95 -27.72
C VAL A 51 10.30 7.64 -27.59
N HIS A 52 10.60 6.67 -28.46
CA HIS A 52 10.01 5.33 -28.43
C HIS A 52 8.47 5.36 -28.37
N ASP A 53 7.89 4.78 -27.32
CA ASP A 53 6.45 4.64 -27.12
C ASP A 53 5.76 5.99 -26.93
N ASP A 54 6.47 7.02 -26.46
CA ASP A 54 5.90 8.36 -26.25
C ASP A 54 5.39 8.97 -27.57
N VAL A 55 6.07 8.68 -28.68
CA VAL A 55 5.68 9.15 -30.01
C VAL A 55 4.30 8.62 -30.38
N TRP A 56 4.00 7.36 -30.09
CA TRP A 56 2.73 6.75 -30.44
C TRP A 56 1.62 7.03 -29.42
N ALA A 57 1.95 7.01 -28.13
CA ALA A 57 0.98 7.20 -27.06
C ALA A 57 0.56 8.66 -26.86
N ILE A 58 1.41 9.62 -27.25
CA ILE A 58 1.20 11.06 -26.98
C ILE A 58 1.19 11.85 -28.28
N VAL A 59 2.30 11.86 -29.03
CA VAL A 59 2.47 12.77 -30.19
C VAL A 59 1.51 12.42 -31.32
N ASN A 60 1.43 11.14 -31.68
CA ASN A 60 0.58 10.66 -32.78
C ASN A 60 -0.83 10.30 -32.34
N ASN A 61 -1.06 10.15 -31.03
CA ASN A 61 -2.33 9.71 -30.47
C ASN A 61 -3.41 10.78 -30.70
N PRO A 62 -4.47 10.49 -31.48
CA PRO A 62 -5.56 11.44 -31.73
C PRO A 62 -6.29 11.89 -30.47
N ASP A 63 -6.32 11.03 -29.44
CA ASP A 63 -6.99 11.36 -28.17
C ASP A 63 -6.17 12.34 -27.33
N VAL A 64 -4.85 12.45 -27.52
CA VAL A 64 -3.99 13.26 -26.65
C VAL A 64 -3.65 14.61 -27.28
N ARG A 65 -4.22 14.97 -28.44
CA ARG A 65 -3.84 16.20 -29.16
C ARG A 65 -4.34 17.48 -28.49
N PRO A 66 -3.64 18.62 -28.67
CA PRO A 66 -4.16 19.93 -28.28
C PRO A 66 -5.55 20.18 -28.87
N GLY A 67 -6.53 20.49 -28.00
CA GLY A 67 -7.92 20.72 -28.41
C GLY A 67 -8.79 19.45 -28.53
N ALA A 68 -8.25 18.26 -28.26
CA ALA A 68 -9.08 17.06 -28.16
C ALA A 68 -10.08 17.18 -27.00
N PRO A 69 -11.36 16.84 -27.20
CA PRO A 69 -12.34 16.89 -26.12
C PRO A 69 -12.01 15.86 -25.04
N LEU A 70 -12.10 16.26 -23.76
CA LEU A 70 -11.78 15.42 -22.60
C LEU A 70 -12.58 14.10 -22.50
N ARG A 71 -13.72 14.02 -23.21
CA ARG A 71 -14.57 12.82 -23.27
C ARG A 71 -14.58 12.15 -24.64
N GLY A 72 -13.91 12.71 -25.65
CA GLY A 72 -13.89 12.12 -26.98
C GLY A 72 -12.88 10.99 -27.06
N GLY A 73 -13.24 9.89 -27.70
CA GLY A 73 -12.35 8.77 -28.05
C GLY A 73 -11.78 7.94 -26.88
N VAL A 74 -11.34 8.57 -25.78
CA VAL A 74 -10.59 7.99 -24.66
C VAL A 74 -11.25 6.76 -24.03
N PHE A 75 -12.58 6.72 -23.97
CA PHE A 75 -13.33 5.59 -23.39
C PHE A 75 -13.70 4.50 -24.42
N SER A 76 -13.44 4.75 -25.71
CA SER A 76 -13.75 3.84 -26.82
C SER A 76 -12.48 3.35 -27.55
N ASN A 77 -11.35 4.01 -27.30
CA ASN A 77 -10.06 3.73 -27.92
C ASN A 77 -9.11 3.03 -26.94
N ASP A 78 -8.09 2.39 -27.49
CA ASP A 78 -6.95 1.91 -26.72
C ASP A 78 -5.99 3.03 -26.33
N PHE A 79 -5.04 2.67 -25.47
CA PHE A 79 -3.99 3.55 -24.96
C PHE A 79 -3.21 4.28 -26.07
N TRP A 80 -3.20 3.75 -27.29
CA TRP A 80 -2.47 4.30 -28.44
C TRP A 80 -3.38 5.11 -29.39
N GLY A 81 -4.67 5.25 -29.04
CA GLY A 81 -5.65 6.05 -29.79
C GLY A 81 -6.31 5.33 -30.96
N LYS A 82 -6.29 3.99 -31.00
CA LYS A 82 -7.04 3.19 -31.98
C LYS A 82 -8.36 2.70 -31.40
N GLY A 83 -9.41 2.62 -32.21
CA GLY A 83 -10.71 2.13 -31.76
C GLY A 83 -10.64 0.70 -31.22
N MET A 84 -11.28 0.44 -30.07
CA MET A 84 -11.26 -0.89 -29.44
C MET A 84 -11.89 -2.00 -30.28
N ALA A 85 -12.69 -1.67 -31.29
CA ALA A 85 -13.25 -2.66 -32.22
C ALA A 85 -12.27 -3.05 -33.35
N GLU A 86 -11.22 -2.26 -33.59
CA GLU A 86 -10.31 -2.46 -34.70
C GLU A 86 -9.37 -3.66 -34.47
N ARG A 87 -9.05 -4.40 -35.54
CA ARG A 87 -8.11 -5.53 -35.48
C ARG A 87 -6.67 -5.11 -35.17
N ALA A 88 -6.30 -3.89 -35.56
CA ALA A 88 -4.96 -3.33 -35.34
C ALA A 88 -4.78 -2.68 -33.96
N SER A 89 -5.82 -2.72 -33.11
CA SER A 89 -5.76 -2.24 -31.73
C SER A 89 -5.03 -3.23 -30.83
N HIS A 90 -4.24 -2.71 -29.91
CA HIS A 90 -3.54 -3.51 -28.89
C HIS A 90 -4.46 -3.94 -27.74
N LYS A 91 -5.72 -3.48 -27.73
CA LYS A 91 -6.72 -3.76 -26.69
C LYS A 91 -6.32 -3.32 -25.28
N SER A 92 -5.27 -2.51 -25.15
CA SER A 92 -4.81 -1.93 -23.89
C SER A 92 -5.74 -0.78 -23.49
N TYR A 93 -6.65 -1.04 -22.56
CA TYR A 93 -7.62 -0.05 -22.08
C TYR A 93 -7.08 0.71 -20.86
N ARG A 94 -6.64 1.96 -21.07
CA ARG A 94 -6.01 2.79 -20.01
C ARG A 94 -6.52 4.24 -20.03
N PRO A 95 -7.85 4.47 -19.97
CA PRO A 95 -8.45 5.78 -20.19
C PRO A 95 -7.95 6.84 -19.19
N LEU A 96 -7.75 6.48 -17.91
CA LEU A 96 -7.31 7.44 -16.91
C LEU A 96 -5.87 7.90 -17.14
N CYS A 97 -5.00 7.01 -17.63
CA CYS A 97 -3.64 7.40 -17.99
C CYS A 97 -3.66 8.40 -19.16
N VAL A 98 -4.44 8.13 -20.20
CA VAL A 98 -4.59 9.01 -21.37
C VAL A 98 -5.13 10.39 -20.95
N LEU A 99 -6.12 10.44 -20.05
CA LEU A 99 -6.63 11.70 -19.49
C LEU A 99 -5.54 12.49 -18.75
N THR A 100 -4.60 11.83 -18.08
CA THR A 100 -3.49 12.55 -17.43
C THR A 100 -2.54 13.20 -18.44
N PHE A 101 -2.37 12.62 -19.63
CA PHE A 101 -1.60 13.26 -20.70
C PHE A 101 -2.36 14.44 -21.30
N GLN A 102 -3.67 14.30 -21.56
CA GLN A 102 -4.51 15.41 -22.00
C GLN A 102 -4.47 16.58 -21.00
N LEU A 103 -4.60 16.29 -19.70
CA LEU A 103 -4.53 17.30 -18.66
C LEU A 103 -3.15 17.98 -18.62
N ASN A 104 -2.07 17.21 -18.83
CA ASN A 104 -0.73 17.78 -18.92
C ASN A 104 -0.64 18.79 -20.07
N ILE A 105 -1.18 18.46 -21.25
CA ILE A 105 -1.13 19.32 -22.44
C ILE A 105 -2.00 20.56 -22.24
N LEU A 106 -3.15 20.40 -21.60
CA LEU A 106 -4.03 21.53 -21.28
C LEU A 106 -3.33 22.55 -20.36
N LEU A 107 -2.50 22.08 -19.42
CA LEU A 107 -1.85 22.93 -18.43
C LEU A 107 -0.51 23.51 -18.91
N THR A 108 0.30 22.73 -19.62
CA THR A 108 1.70 23.08 -19.94
C THR A 108 2.04 22.95 -21.42
N GLY A 109 1.09 22.58 -22.27
CA GLY A 109 1.33 22.34 -23.69
C GLY A 109 2.11 21.05 -23.98
N MET A 110 2.61 20.95 -25.22
CA MET A 110 3.33 19.78 -25.76
C MET A 110 4.85 19.87 -25.50
N ASP A 111 5.26 20.20 -24.28
CA ASP A 111 6.67 20.28 -23.91
C ASP A 111 7.07 19.05 -23.07
N PRO A 112 7.99 18.17 -23.56
CA PRO A 112 8.42 16.95 -22.89
C PRO A 112 8.89 17.16 -21.44
N PHE A 113 9.48 18.31 -21.14
CA PHE A 113 10.02 18.63 -19.82
C PHE A 113 8.96 18.44 -18.73
N TYR A 114 7.75 18.97 -18.95
CA TYR A 114 6.67 18.90 -17.97
C TYR A 114 6.08 17.50 -17.83
N PHE A 115 6.16 16.69 -18.89
CA PHE A 115 5.74 15.30 -18.82
C PHE A 115 6.69 14.45 -17.97
N HIS A 116 8.00 14.61 -18.17
CA HIS A 116 9.01 13.97 -17.33
C HIS A 116 8.93 14.48 -15.89
N ALA A 117 8.74 15.78 -15.68
CA ALA A 117 8.59 16.37 -14.35
C ALA A 117 7.42 15.73 -13.59
N ALA A 118 6.28 15.53 -14.24
CA ALA A 118 5.14 14.86 -13.63
C ALA A 118 5.47 13.41 -13.20
N ASN A 119 6.22 12.66 -14.02
CA ASN A 119 6.62 11.29 -13.66
C ASN A 119 7.59 11.26 -12.48
N VAL A 120 8.56 12.18 -12.42
CA VAL A 120 9.48 12.30 -11.28
C VAL A 120 8.73 12.69 -10.01
N ILE A 121 7.78 13.61 -10.08
CA ILE A 121 6.92 13.98 -8.94
C ILE A 121 6.11 12.78 -8.47
N LEU A 122 5.48 12.04 -9.40
CA LEU A 122 4.75 10.82 -9.07
C LEU A 122 5.65 9.79 -8.39
N HIS A 123 6.88 9.59 -8.88
CA HIS A 123 7.84 8.66 -8.26
C HIS A 123 8.24 9.08 -6.84
N CYS A 124 8.44 10.38 -6.61
CA CYS A 124 8.62 10.91 -5.25
C CYS A 124 7.43 10.58 -4.36
N LEU A 125 6.20 10.81 -4.83
CA LEU A 125 4.99 10.50 -4.06
C LEU A 125 4.88 9.00 -3.77
N VAL A 126 5.11 8.12 -4.76
CA VAL A 126 5.11 6.67 -4.58
C VAL A 126 6.13 6.27 -3.52
N THR A 127 7.35 6.79 -3.60
CA THR A 127 8.44 6.49 -2.66
C THR A 127 8.06 6.87 -1.22
N LEU A 128 7.43 8.04 -1.03
CA LEU A 128 7.00 8.51 0.29
C LEU A 128 5.82 7.70 0.83
N VAL A 129 4.84 7.38 -0.01
CA VAL A 129 3.70 6.54 0.37
C VAL A 129 4.16 5.12 0.67
N LEU A 130 5.15 4.60 -0.05
CA LEU A 130 5.78 3.30 0.22
C LEU A 130 6.46 3.30 1.59
N MET A 131 7.27 4.32 1.90
CA MET A 131 7.88 4.47 3.23
C MET A 131 6.81 4.46 4.33
N TYR A 132 5.73 5.22 4.14
CA TYR A 132 4.64 5.28 5.10
C TYR A 132 3.94 3.92 5.26
N THR A 133 3.70 3.21 4.16
CA THR A 133 3.12 1.86 4.16
C THR A 133 4.02 0.90 4.93
N CYS A 134 5.31 0.87 4.62
CA CYS A 134 6.27 0.01 5.32
C CYS A 134 6.39 0.33 6.82
N ASP A 135 6.32 1.61 7.22
CA ASP A 135 6.37 2.02 8.63
C ASP A 135 5.09 1.66 9.39
N LYS A 136 3.92 1.74 8.75
CA LYS A 136 2.63 1.55 9.45
C LYS A 136 2.09 0.14 9.40
N THR A 137 2.26 -0.54 8.27
CA THR A 137 1.57 -1.81 8.02
C THR A 137 2.55 -2.98 7.99
N VAL A 138 3.65 -2.88 7.24
CA VAL A 138 4.51 -4.04 6.94
C VAL A 138 5.53 -4.32 8.06
N PHE A 139 6.48 -3.42 8.32
CA PHE A 139 7.60 -3.69 9.23
C PHE A 139 7.39 -3.13 10.64
N ARG A 140 6.54 -2.10 10.77
CA ARG A 140 6.39 -1.32 12.02
C ARG A 140 7.72 -0.78 12.55
N ASN A 141 8.70 -0.59 11.66
CA ASN A 141 10.05 -0.14 11.95
C ASN A 141 10.48 0.92 10.95
N ARG A 142 10.69 2.14 11.46
CA ARG A 142 11.07 3.32 10.66
C ARG A 142 12.38 3.14 9.90
N GLY A 143 13.36 2.45 10.48
CA GLY A 143 14.67 2.25 9.85
C GLY A 143 14.55 1.34 8.62
N LEU A 144 13.87 0.21 8.76
CA LEU A 144 13.61 -0.70 7.64
C LEU A 144 12.74 -0.04 6.57
N ALA A 145 11.69 0.69 6.97
CA ALA A 145 10.84 1.42 6.04
C ALA A 145 11.63 2.47 5.24
N PHE A 146 12.53 3.21 5.89
CA PHE A 146 13.40 4.18 5.21
C PHE A 146 14.36 3.50 4.23
N VAL A 147 15.04 2.42 4.65
CA VAL A 147 15.97 1.69 3.78
C VAL A 147 15.25 1.12 2.57
N THR A 148 14.09 0.49 2.75
CA THR A 148 13.26 -0.04 1.65
C THR A 148 12.84 1.06 0.69
N ALA A 149 12.37 2.20 1.21
CA ALA A 149 11.98 3.33 0.36
C ALA A 149 13.18 3.95 -0.35
N LEU A 150 14.36 4.03 0.28
CA LEU A 150 15.58 4.53 -0.33
C LEU A 150 16.05 3.61 -1.45
N LEU A 151 16.04 2.30 -1.23
CA LEU A 151 16.36 1.31 -2.27
C LEU A 151 15.39 1.45 -3.45
N PHE A 152 14.09 1.55 -3.19
CA PHE A 152 13.07 1.79 -4.21
C PHE A 152 13.29 3.11 -4.97
N ALA A 153 13.62 4.19 -4.26
CA ALA A 153 13.82 5.52 -4.83
C ALA A 153 14.90 5.54 -5.92
N VAL A 154 15.97 4.77 -5.73
CA VAL A 154 17.17 4.79 -6.59
C VAL A 154 17.32 3.56 -7.47
N HIS A 155 16.38 2.60 -7.40
CA HIS A 155 16.55 1.31 -8.07
C HIS A 155 16.50 1.47 -9.61
N PRO A 156 17.51 0.96 -10.35
CA PRO A 156 17.58 1.15 -11.81
C PRO A 156 16.46 0.46 -12.59
N VAL A 157 15.78 -0.53 -11.99
CA VAL A 157 14.59 -1.16 -12.60
C VAL A 157 13.48 -0.16 -12.91
N HIS A 158 13.43 0.98 -12.22
CA HIS A 158 12.41 2.01 -12.43
C HIS A 158 12.76 2.97 -13.57
N THR A 159 13.89 2.79 -14.26
CA THR A 159 14.31 3.70 -15.33
C THR A 159 13.25 3.83 -16.42
N GLU A 160 12.72 2.72 -16.94
CA GLU A 160 11.68 2.79 -17.96
C GLU A 160 10.36 3.39 -17.44
N ALA A 161 9.99 3.07 -16.19
CA ALA A 161 8.76 3.56 -15.58
C ALA A 161 8.80 5.08 -15.27
N VAL A 162 9.95 5.61 -14.87
CA VAL A 162 10.09 7.01 -14.42
C VAL A 162 10.63 7.91 -15.52
N ALA A 163 11.67 7.46 -16.24
CA ALA A 163 12.29 8.27 -17.29
C ALA A 163 11.47 8.28 -18.58
N GLY A 164 10.85 7.14 -18.96
CA GLY A 164 9.93 7.11 -20.10
C GLY A 164 8.60 7.80 -19.76
N ILE A 165 8.08 8.67 -20.64
CA ILE A 165 6.86 9.42 -20.33
C ILE A 165 5.66 8.46 -20.23
N VAL A 166 5.55 7.51 -21.16
CA VAL A 166 4.53 6.44 -21.16
C VAL A 166 4.55 5.59 -19.90
N GLY A 167 5.71 5.49 -19.24
CA GLY A 167 5.87 4.87 -17.92
C GLY A 167 5.01 5.48 -16.81
N ARG A 168 4.38 6.65 -17.06
CA ARG A 168 3.37 7.25 -16.19
C ARG A 168 2.28 6.26 -15.78
N ALA A 169 1.88 5.36 -16.67
CA ALA A 169 0.90 4.33 -16.37
C ALA A 169 1.33 3.46 -15.18
N ASP A 170 2.61 3.07 -15.11
CA ASP A 170 3.17 2.28 -14.01
C ASP A 170 3.23 3.06 -12.71
N VAL A 171 3.81 4.25 -12.75
CA VAL A 171 4.07 5.05 -11.53
C VAL A 171 2.75 5.51 -10.92
N LEU A 172 1.79 5.96 -11.73
CA LEU A 172 0.48 6.38 -11.25
C LEU A 172 -0.36 5.20 -10.76
N ALA A 173 -0.35 4.06 -11.46
CA ALA A 173 -1.03 2.86 -10.98
C ALA A 173 -0.44 2.38 -9.65
N CYS A 174 0.89 2.43 -9.49
CA CYS A 174 1.56 2.09 -8.23
C CYS A 174 1.14 3.03 -7.07
N LEU A 175 1.05 4.34 -7.32
CA LEU A 175 0.58 5.30 -6.32
C LEU A 175 -0.85 4.98 -5.87
N LEU A 176 -1.77 4.81 -6.83
CA LEU A 176 -3.17 4.49 -6.54
C LEU A 176 -3.32 3.13 -5.86
N PHE A 177 -2.52 2.14 -6.25
CA PHE A 177 -2.44 0.83 -5.61
C PHE A 177 -2.07 0.96 -4.13
N LEU A 178 -1.01 1.69 -3.80
CA LEU A 178 -0.57 1.85 -2.42
C LEU A 178 -1.60 2.62 -1.58
N LEU A 179 -2.22 3.65 -2.15
CA LEU A 179 -3.29 4.41 -1.48
C LEU A 179 -4.55 3.56 -1.26
N ALA A 180 -4.91 2.71 -2.22
CA ALA A 180 -5.99 1.74 -2.07
C ALA A 180 -5.68 0.76 -0.94
N PHE A 181 -4.48 0.16 -0.93
CA PHE A 181 -4.04 -0.73 0.14
C PHE A 181 -4.02 -0.06 1.52
N LEU A 182 -3.57 1.18 1.63
CA LEU A 182 -3.61 1.94 2.90
C LEU A 182 -5.03 2.23 3.36
N SER A 183 -5.91 2.60 2.43
CA SER A 183 -7.34 2.83 2.71
C SER A 183 -8.01 1.54 3.17
N TYR A 184 -7.69 0.42 2.52
CA TYR A 184 -8.14 -0.91 2.92
C TYR A 184 -7.74 -1.24 4.35
N ASN A 185 -6.44 -1.15 4.68
CA ASN A 185 -5.94 -1.44 6.02
C ASN A 185 -6.60 -0.56 7.10
N ARG A 186 -7.05 0.65 6.76
CA ARG A 186 -7.78 1.54 7.68
C ARG A 186 -9.26 1.21 7.78
N SER A 187 -9.83 0.54 6.78
CA SER A 187 -11.24 0.11 6.77
C SER A 187 -11.48 -1.12 7.62
N VAL A 188 -10.44 -1.94 7.82
CA VAL A 188 -10.49 -3.19 8.59
C VAL A 188 -10.41 -2.89 10.09
N ALA A 189 -11.38 -3.38 10.87
CA ALA A 189 -11.33 -3.30 12.33
C ALA A 189 -10.38 -4.39 12.88
N PRO A 190 -9.69 -4.14 14.01
CA PRO A 190 -9.10 -5.23 14.78
C PRO A 190 -10.23 -6.15 15.25
N GLY A 191 -10.38 -7.30 14.59
CA GLY A 191 -11.37 -8.32 14.95
C GLY A 191 -10.94 -9.06 16.23
N GLY A 192 -11.92 -9.41 17.07
CA GLY A 192 -11.71 -10.36 18.17
C GLY A 192 -11.52 -11.79 17.65
N VAL A 193 -10.86 -12.64 18.44
CA VAL A 193 -10.62 -14.06 18.14
C VAL A 193 -11.95 -14.75 17.86
N GLY A 194 -12.18 -15.22 16.63
CA GLY A 194 -13.33 -16.06 16.25
C GLY A 194 -14.16 -15.63 15.02
N GLU A 195 -13.97 -14.41 14.49
CA GLU A 195 -14.66 -13.95 13.29
C GLU A 195 -14.00 -14.51 12.01
N ARG A 196 -14.79 -15.06 11.07
CA ARG A 196 -14.28 -15.63 9.79
C ARG A 196 -13.75 -14.57 8.81
N PHE A 197 -14.12 -13.31 9.00
CA PHE A 197 -13.61 -12.15 8.25
C PHE A 197 -13.50 -10.96 9.19
N PRO A 198 -12.48 -10.11 9.06
CA PRO A 198 -12.35 -8.97 9.96
C PRO A 198 -13.50 -7.98 9.70
N PRO A 199 -14.21 -7.53 10.76
CA PRO A 199 -15.35 -6.65 10.58
C PRO A 199 -14.93 -5.32 9.95
N THR A 200 -15.76 -4.78 9.07
CA THR A 200 -15.50 -3.47 8.46
C THR A 200 -15.70 -2.38 9.52
N ALA A 201 -14.61 -1.76 9.98
CA ALA A 201 -14.64 -0.62 10.92
C ALA A 201 -15.21 0.63 10.26
N SER A 202 -14.91 0.85 8.98
CA SER A 202 -15.34 2.04 8.26
C SER A 202 -15.69 1.71 6.80
N PRO A 203 -16.99 1.71 6.43
CA PRO A 203 -17.40 1.46 5.05
C PRO A 203 -16.89 2.54 4.09
N PHE A 204 -16.70 3.77 4.58
CA PHE A 204 -16.13 4.85 3.78
C PHE A 204 -14.72 4.52 3.26
N PHE A 205 -13.82 4.06 4.14
CA PHE A 205 -12.45 3.72 3.72
C PHE A 205 -12.41 2.48 2.81
N LEU A 206 -13.36 1.56 2.97
CA LEU A 206 -13.52 0.42 2.07
C LEU A 206 -13.96 0.88 0.68
N LEU A 207 -14.98 1.73 0.59
CA LEU A 207 -15.44 2.31 -0.68
C LEU A 207 -14.34 3.13 -1.35
N LEU A 208 -13.57 3.91 -0.57
CA LEU A 208 -12.41 4.64 -1.08
C LEU A 208 -11.34 3.69 -1.63
N SER A 209 -11.05 2.59 -0.94
CA SER A 209 -10.13 1.56 -1.43
C SER A 209 -10.61 0.95 -2.76
N LEU A 210 -11.89 0.58 -2.84
CA LEU A 210 -12.49 0.04 -4.07
C LEU A 210 -12.42 1.04 -5.23
N PHE A 211 -12.73 2.30 -4.95
CA PHE A 211 -12.64 3.38 -5.92
C PHE A 211 -11.19 3.57 -6.42
N LEU A 212 -10.23 3.72 -5.51
CA LEU A 212 -8.83 3.90 -5.84
C LEU A 212 -8.24 2.70 -6.59
N GLY A 213 -8.59 1.47 -6.20
CA GLY A 213 -8.16 0.25 -6.89
C GLY A 213 -8.75 0.13 -8.29
N THR A 214 -10.00 0.55 -8.48
CA THR A 214 -10.63 0.63 -9.81
C THR A 214 -9.94 1.70 -10.67
N CYS A 215 -9.63 2.86 -10.09
CA CYS A 215 -8.84 3.88 -10.78
C CYS A 215 -7.45 3.36 -11.16
N ALA A 216 -6.76 2.61 -10.28
CA ALA A 216 -5.48 2.00 -10.59
C ALA A 216 -5.59 1.06 -11.80
N MET A 217 -6.63 0.20 -11.85
CA MET A 217 -6.91 -0.69 -12.98
C MET A 217 -7.16 0.08 -14.29
N LEU A 218 -7.87 1.22 -14.23
CA LEU A 218 -8.14 2.07 -15.40
C LEU A 218 -6.93 2.91 -15.83
N VAL A 219 -5.90 3.04 -14.99
CA VAL A 219 -4.59 3.60 -15.37
C VAL A 219 -3.73 2.52 -16.00
N LYS A 220 -3.68 1.33 -15.38
CA LYS A 220 -2.97 0.15 -15.89
C LYS A 220 -3.64 -1.12 -15.38
N GLU A 221 -3.84 -2.09 -16.26
CA GLU A 221 -4.55 -3.34 -15.99
C GLU A 221 -3.97 -4.13 -14.79
N THR A 222 -2.66 -4.04 -14.56
CA THR A 222 -1.98 -4.67 -13.41
C THR A 222 -2.46 -4.11 -12.07
N GLY A 223 -3.09 -2.94 -12.03
CA GLY A 223 -3.69 -2.35 -10.84
C GLY A 223 -4.78 -3.20 -10.19
N VAL A 224 -5.42 -4.10 -10.94
CA VAL A 224 -6.42 -5.05 -10.41
C VAL A 224 -5.86 -5.96 -9.30
N THR A 225 -4.54 -6.17 -9.30
CA THR A 225 -3.86 -7.03 -8.32
C THR A 225 -3.99 -6.52 -6.88
N VAL A 226 -4.34 -5.25 -6.66
CA VAL A 226 -4.51 -4.70 -5.30
C VAL A 226 -5.59 -5.44 -4.53
N PHE A 227 -6.69 -5.83 -5.21
CA PHE A 227 -7.77 -6.57 -4.58
C PHE A 227 -7.30 -7.97 -4.16
N GLY A 228 -6.48 -8.61 -4.98
CA GLY A 228 -5.85 -9.89 -4.63
C GLY A 228 -4.93 -9.76 -3.43
N VAL A 229 -4.11 -8.70 -3.36
CA VAL A 229 -3.23 -8.45 -2.21
C VAL A 229 -4.04 -8.22 -0.93
N CYS A 230 -5.09 -7.40 -0.97
CA CYS A 230 -5.97 -7.17 0.18
C CYS A 230 -6.61 -8.48 0.68
N LEU A 231 -7.12 -9.32 -0.23
CA LEU A 231 -7.71 -10.62 0.10
C LEU A 231 -6.66 -11.58 0.70
N LEU A 232 -5.45 -11.62 0.17
CA LEU A 232 -4.37 -12.43 0.72
C LEU A 232 -3.98 -11.96 2.13
N CYS A 233 -3.91 -10.65 2.36
CA CYS A 233 -3.64 -10.09 3.68
C CYS A 233 -4.69 -10.52 4.72
N ASP A 234 -5.97 -10.59 4.34
CA ASP A 234 -7.02 -11.10 5.21
C ASP A 234 -6.84 -12.59 5.51
N LEU A 235 -6.57 -13.41 4.49
CA LEU A 235 -6.36 -14.85 4.66
C LEU A 235 -5.19 -15.15 5.60
N PHE A 236 -4.08 -14.43 5.47
CA PHE A 236 -2.94 -14.58 6.38
C PHE A 236 -3.23 -14.07 7.79
N SER A 237 -4.06 -13.04 7.93
CA SER A 237 -4.45 -12.53 9.25
C SER A 237 -5.35 -13.53 9.97
N LEU A 238 -6.24 -14.20 9.23
CA LEU A 238 -7.11 -15.26 9.75
C LEU A 238 -6.33 -16.50 10.15
N SER A 239 -5.35 -16.94 9.34
CA SER A 239 -4.55 -18.12 9.67
C SER A 239 -3.76 -17.94 10.96
N HIS A 240 -3.14 -16.77 11.17
CA HIS A 240 -2.41 -16.47 12.41
C HIS A 240 -3.35 -16.39 13.62
N ALA A 241 -4.55 -15.80 13.47
CA ALA A 241 -5.52 -15.73 14.57
C ALA A 241 -6.01 -17.12 15.00
N GLN A 242 -6.14 -18.07 14.06
CA GLN A 242 -6.49 -19.45 14.36
C GLN A 242 -5.37 -20.19 15.10
N GLU A 243 -4.11 -19.99 14.70
CA GLU A 243 -2.95 -20.57 15.39
C GLU A 243 -2.83 -20.08 16.84
N GLU A 244 -3.02 -18.77 17.10
CA GLU A 244 -3.02 -18.21 18.45
C GLU A 244 -4.17 -18.75 19.31
N SER A 245 -5.36 -18.95 18.73
CA SER A 245 -6.50 -19.56 19.42
C SER A 245 -6.27 -21.03 19.77
N LEU A 246 -5.57 -21.78 18.93
CA LEU A 246 -5.23 -23.19 19.17
C LEU A 246 -4.11 -23.33 20.20
N GLY A 247 -3.13 -22.41 20.20
CA GLY A 247 -2.02 -22.40 21.16
C GLY A 247 -2.41 -21.96 22.58
N SER A 248 -3.54 -21.27 22.75
CA SER A 248 -4.04 -20.78 24.05
C SER A 248 -4.95 -21.76 24.80
N HIS A 249 -5.25 -22.93 24.22
CA HIS A 249 -5.93 -24.06 24.90
C HIS A 249 -5.01 -25.29 25.09
N PRO A 250 -3.97 -25.23 25.95
CA PRO A 250 -3.15 -26.41 26.27
C PRO A 250 -3.85 -27.43 27.21
N GLU A 251 -4.96 -27.08 27.87
CA GLU A 251 -5.60 -27.92 28.90
C GLU A 251 -6.81 -28.74 28.40
N MET A 252 -6.68 -29.48 27.30
CA MET A 252 -7.68 -30.49 26.92
C MET A 252 -7.04 -31.78 26.39
N TRP A 253 -5.86 -32.14 26.92
CA TRP A 253 -5.26 -33.46 26.68
C TRP A 253 -4.92 -34.24 27.96
N ASP A 254 -5.30 -33.73 29.14
CA ASP A 254 -5.12 -34.43 30.44
C ASP A 254 -6.30 -35.34 30.86
N LEU A 255 -7.21 -35.66 29.94
CA LEU A 255 -8.21 -36.71 30.16
C LEU A 255 -7.83 -37.97 29.38
N GLY A 256 -6.85 -38.70 29.91
CA GLY A 256 -6.31 -39.84 29.17
C GLY A 256 -5.50 -40.90 29.90
N THR A 257 -5.41 -40.91 31.23
CA THR A 257 -4.96 -42.11 31.97
C THR A 257 -5.79 -42.32 33.23
N VAL A 258 -7.03 -42.78 33.05
CA VAL A 258 -7.72 -43.53 34.11
C VAL A 258 -7.00 -44.88 34.24
N SER A 259 -5.97 -44.90 35.08
CA SER A 259 -5.36 -46.10 35.62
C SER A 259 -5.71 -46.16 37.10
N ASP A 260 -6.98 -46.40 37.41
CA ASP A 260 -7.34 -46.79 38.76
C ASP A 260 -8.45 -47.86 38.73
N THR A 261 -8.03 -49.10 38.55
CA THR A 261 -8.88 -50.31 38.63
C THR A 261 -9.37 -50.61 40.06
N SER A 262 -9.18 -49.71 41.03
CA SER A 262 -9.54 -49.96 42.44
C SER A 262 -10.95 -49.50 42.84
N GLN A 263 -11.61 -48.64 42.05
CA GLN A 263 -12.94 -48.08 42.39
C GLN A 263 -14.15 -48.88 41.86
N LEU A 264 -13.93 -49.90 41.01
CA LEU A 264 -15.02 -50.69 40.43
C LEU A 264 -15.42 -51.94 41.23
N GLN A 265 -14.75 -52.26 42.35
CA GLN A 265 -15.14 -53.40 43.20
C GLN A 265 -16.01 -53.05 44.41
N PHE A 266 -16.23 -51.77 44.72
CA PHE A 266 -17.05 -51.37 45.88
C PHE A 266 -18.55 -51.23 45.55
N ALA A 267 -18.94 -51.20 44.27
CA ALA A 267 -20.32 -50.97 43.84
C ALA A 267 -21.16 -52.23 43.56
N LEU A 268 -20.64 -53.44 43.80
CA LEU A 268 -21.34 -54.72 43.52
C LEU A 268 -21.45 -55.69 44.71
N ARG A 269 -21.29 -55.21 45.95
CA ARG A 269 -21.55 -56.01 47.18
C ARG A 269 -22.36 -55.23 48.21
N SER A 270 -23.63 -54.96 47.93
CA SER A 270 -24.66 -54.70 48.96
C SER A 270 -26.06 -54.62 48.34
N ASN A 271 -26.64 -55.76 47.98
CA ASN A 271 -28.09 -56.02 47.96
C ASN A 271 -28.29 -57.52 47.69
N PRO A 272 -29.11 -58.28 48.43
CA PRO A 272 -29.89 -57.96 49.63
C PRO A 272 -29.21 -58.35 50.95
#